data_AF-A0A838GAN9-F1
#
_entry.id   AF-A0A838GAN9-F1
#
_cell.length_a   1.000
_cell.length_b   1.000
_cell.length_c   1.000
_cell.angle_alpha   90.00
_cell.angle_beta   90.00
_cell.angle_gamma   90.00
#
_symmetry.space_group_name_H-M   'P 1'
#
loop_
_entity.id
_entity.type
_entity.pdbx_description
1 polymer ?
#
loop_
_entity_poly.entity_id
_entity_poly.type
_entity_poly.pdbx_seq_one_letter_code
_entity_poly.pdbx_strand_id
1 'polypeptide(L)'
;MARPPITRANPYTPKRGRFVGLTFTSERQYRNALARAKGYDSWSAQQRSRRPAGSPAAIRQLRPAERRARDRALDALQMMRREGLSLTRAAKRAGTTPNAVRRHAGRALEQTGSGGYRAKSYDRMVREMRFLTREGVIVLPVRDSRSASKIAHYMGAVDHYLRTGDDARLRRFRGKGVWVDKRFRPFITDLDLLDRLANAGEVSFEELYARAA
;
A
#
# COMPACT_ATOMS: atom_id res chain seq x y z
N MET A 1 -17.82 -23.51 4.98
CA MET A 1 -16.75 -24.32 4.34
C MET A 1 -16.41 -23.72 2.98
N ALA A 2 -15.13 -23.66 2.60
CA ALA A 2 -14.72 -23.23 1.27
C ALA A 2 -15.00 -24.34 0.25
N ARG A 3 -15.48 -23.99 -0.95
CA ARG A 3 -15.72 -24.99 -2.01
C ARG A 3 -14.38 -25.57 -2.52
N PRO A 4 -14.33 -26.86 -2.89
CA PRO A 4 -13.15 -27.43 -3.53
C PRO A 4 -12.85 -26.74 -4.88
N PRO A 5 -11.58 -26.75 -5.33
CA PRO A 5 -11.19 -26.14 -6.60
C PRO A 5 -11.85 -26.86 -7.79
N ILE A 6 -12.25 -26.08 -8.81
CA ILE A 6 -12.82 -26.64 -10.06
C ILE A 6 -11.69 -27.15 -10.93
N THR A 7 -11.71 -28.44 -11.22
CA THR A 7 -10.78 -29.12 -12.12
C THR A 7 -11.56 -29.98 -13.12
N ARG A 8 -10.89 -30.56 -14.11
CA ARG A 8 -11.56 -31.49 -15.04
C ARG A 8 -12.11 -32.72 -14.31
N ALA A 9 -11.39 -33.20 -13.30
CA ALA A 9 -11.81 -34.34 -12.46
C ALA A 9 -12.91 -33.95 -11.44
N ASN A 10 -13.03 -32.67 -11.13
CA ASN A 10 -14.05 -32.14 -10.21
C ASN A 10 -14.75 -30.93 -10.84
N PRO A 11 -15.62 -31.16 -11.85
CA PRO A 11 -16.35 -30.08 -12.51
C PRO A 11 -17.38 -29.47 -11.54
N TYR A 12 -17.75 -28.23 -11.80
CA TYR A 12 -18.67 -27.49 -10.96
C TYR A 12 -19.85 -26.96 -11.75
N THR A 13 -21.05 -27.31 -11.31
CA THR A 13 -22.32 -26.82 -11.85
C THR A 13 -23.03 -26.02 -10.74
N PRO A 14 -23.14 -24.69 -10.88
CA PRO A 14 -23.82 -23.86 -9.88
C PRO A 14 -25.28 -24.29 -9.73
N LYS A 15 -25.71 -24.50 -8.48
CA LYS A 15 -27.11 -24.86 -8.17
C LYS A 15 -28.05 -23.65 -8.07
N ARG A 16 -27.51 -22.42 -8.08
CA ARG A 16 -28.26 -21.16 -7.95
C ARG A 16 -27.59 -20.05 -8.75
N GLY A 17 -28.38 -19.06 -9.19
CA GLY A 17 -27.90 -17.85 -9.88
C GLY A 17 -27.83 -17.97 -11.41
N ARG A 18 -27.16 -17.02 -12.06
CA ARG A 18 -27.16 -16.83 -13.54
C ARG A 18 -26.52 -17.97 -14.35
N PHE A 19 -25.78 -18.87 -13.70
CA PHE A 19 -25.07 -19.97 -14.36
C PHE A 19 -25.61 -21.34 -14.00
N VAL A 20 -26.86 -21.42 -13.53
CA VAL A 20 -27.53 -22.70 -13.28
C VAL A 20 -27.57 -23.53 -14.55
N GLY A 21 -27.27 -24.82 -14.43
CA GLY A 21 -27.24 -25.76 -15.55
C GLY A 21 -25.95 -25.72 -16.39
N LEU A 22 -25.07 -24.73 -16.20
CA LEU A 22 -23.78 -24.68 -16.89
C LEU A 22 -22.68 -25.35 -16.06
N THR A 23 -22.02 -26.34 -16.68
CA THR A 23 -20.92 -27.07 -16.04
C THR A 23 -19.58 -26.43 -16.41
N PHE A 24 -18.80 -26.09 -15.39
CA PHE A 24 -17.46 -25.54 -15.54
C PHE A 24 -16.42 -26.62 -15.20
N THR A 25 -15.44 -26.83 -16.07
CA THR A 25 -14.38 -27.84 -15.91
C THR A 25 -13.06 -27.25 -15.43
N SER A 26 -13.01 -25.94 -15.22
CA SER A 26 -11.87 -25.26 -14.60
C SER A 26 -12.26 -24.00 -13.86
N GLU A 27 -11.47 -23.64 -12.85
CA GLU A 27 -11.64 -22.40 -12.09
C GLU A 27 -11.59 -21.16 -12.99
N ARG A 28 -10.72 -21.19 -14.01
CA ARG A 28 -10.54 -20.08 -14.96
C ARG A 28 -11.78 -19.90 -15.84
N GLN A 29 -12.39 -20.98 -16.32
CA GLN A 29 -13.61 -20.92 -17.11
C GLN A 29 -14.75 -20.32 -16.31
N TYR A 30 -14.95 -20.77 -15.07
CA TYR A 30 -15.97 -20.23 -14.17
C TYR A 30 -15.76 -18.74 -13.86
N ARG A 31 -14.53 -18.33 -13.55
CA ARG A 31 -14.20 -16.93 -13.30
C ARG A 31 -14.36 -16.04 -14.52
N ASN A 32 -14.03 -16.55 -15.71
CA ASN A 32 -14.26 -15.81 -16.95
C ASN A 32 -15.75 -15.61 -17.22
N ALA A 33 -16.59 -16.62 -16.98
CA ALA A 33 -18.04 -16.49 -17.09
C ALA A 33 -18.59 -15.43 -16.12
N LEU A 34 -18.17 -15.48 -14.84
CA LEU A 34 -18.50 -14.46 -13.85
C LEU A 34 -18.07 -13.04 -14.26
N ALA A 35 -16.92 -12.91 -14.92
CA ALA A 35 -16.42 -11.63 -15.40
C ALA A 35 -17.23 -11.09 -16.58
N ARG A 36 -17.58 -11.96 -17.55
CA ARG A 36 -18.44 -11.61 -18.69
C ARG A 36 -19.84 -11.20 -18.27
N ALA A 37 -20.43 -11.89 -17.29
CA ALA A 37 -21.71 -11.49 -16.71
C ALA A 37 -21.68 -10.11 -16.05
N LYS A 38 -20.49 -9.60 -15.70
CA LYS A 38 -20.26 -8.26 -15.16
C LYS A 38 -19.79 -7.25 -16.22
N GLY A 39 -19.84 -7.60 -17.50
CA GLY A 39 -19.46 -6.72 -18.62
C GLY A 39 -17.97 -6.68 -18.95
N TYR A 40 -17.18 -7.67 -18.53
CA TYR A 40 -15.74 -7.74 -18.84
C TYR A 40 -15.42 -8.91 -19.79
N ASP A 41 -14.50 -8.73 -20.73
CA ASP A 41 -14.12 -9.78 -21.70
C ASP A 41 -13.61 -11.08 -21.04
N SER A 42 -12.93 -10.92 -19.90
CA SER A 42 -12.35 -12.02 -19.13
C SER A 42 -12.15 -11.64 -17.66
N TRP A 43 -11.89 -12.64 -16.82
CA TRP A 43 -11.50 -12.42 -15.43
C TRP A 43 -10.22 -11.59 -15.31
N SER A 44 -9.27 -11.78 -16.24
CA SER A 44 -8.06 -10.95 -16.31
C SER A 44 -8.39 -9.49 -16.63
N ALA A 45 -9.29 -9.24 -17.58
CA ALA A 45 -9.74 -7.89 -17.93
C ALA A 45 -10.47 -7.22 -16.76
N GLN A 46 -11.34 -7.96 -16.07
CA GLN A 46 -11.99 -7.50 -14.84
C GLN A 46 -10.98 -7.13 -13.76
N GLN A 47 -9.99 -7.98 -13.51
CA GLN A 47 -8.94 -7.69 -12.54
C GLN A 47 -8.10 -6.47 -12.92
N ARG A 48 -7.84 -6.25 -14.22
CA ARG A 48 -7.15 -5.07 -14.75
C ARG A 48 -7.99 -3.79 -14.66
N SER A 49 -9.31 -3.90 -14.83
CA SER A 49 -10.23 -2.76 -14.85
C SER A 49 -10.46 -2.11 -13.47
N ARG A 50 -10.21 -2.85 -12.38
CA ARG A 50 -10.34 -2.32 -11.02
C ARG A 50 -9.30 -1.24 -10.80
N ARG A 51 -9.70 0.00 -11.07
CA ARG A 51 -8.87 1.19 -10.90
C ARG A 51 -8.28 1.18 -9.47
N PRO A 52 -6.98 1.47 -9.31
CA PRO A 52 -6.42 1.65 -7.98
C PRO A 52 -7.21 2.73 -7.24
N ALA A 53 -7.44 2.53 -5.94
CA ALA A 53 -8.08 3.50 -5.07
C ALA A 53 -7.31 4.83 -5.13
N GLY A 54 -7.73 5.72 -6.03
CA GLY A 54 -7.05 6.97 -6.35
C GLY A 54 -7.43 8.12 -5.42
N SER A 55 -8.40 7.91 -4.52
CA SER A 55 -8.82 8.87 -3.52
C SER A 55 -8.66 8.29 -2.11
N PRO A 56 -8.45 9.15 -1.08
CA PRO A 56 -8.43 8.70 0.32
C PRO A 56 -9.71 7.94 0.71
N ALA A 57 -10.88 8.42 0.27
CA ALA A 57 -12.16 7.77 0.52
C ALA A 57 -12.22 6.35 -0.07
N ALA A 58 -11.74 6.17 -1.30
CA ALA A 58 -11.68 4.85 -1.93
C ALA A 58 -10.71 3.90 -1.20
N ILE A 59 -9.61 4.41 -0.64
CA ILE A 59 -8.67 3.62 0.17
C ILE A 59 -9.36 3.17 1.47
N ARG A 60 -10.12 4.07 2.12
CA ARG A 60 -10.87 3.76 3.35
C ARG A 60 -11.95 2.71 3.13
N GLN A 61 -12.56 2.67 1.96
CA GLN A 61 -13.55 1.64 1.59
C GLN A 61 -12.93 0.27 1.24
N LEU A 62 -11.59 0.15 1.17
CA LEU A 62 -10.96 -1.15 0.95
C LEU A 62 -11.16 -2.06 2.17
N ARG A 63 -11.52 -3.31 1.88
CA ARG A 63 -11.54 -4.39 2.88
C ARG A 63 -10.18 -4.51 3.56
N PRO A 64 -10.11 -4.91 4.85
CA PRO A 64 -8.84 -5.00 5.58
C PRO A 64 -7.74 -5.78 4.86
N ALA A 65 -8.09 -6.94 4.29
CA ALA A 65 -7.14 -7.76 3.52
C ALA A 65 -6.63 -7.05 2.24
N GLU A 66 -7.49 -6.27 1.58
CA GLU A 66 -7.14 -5.53 0.37
C GLU A 66 -6.28 -4.30 0.70
N ARG A 67 -6.50 -3.67 1.87
CA ARG A 67 -5.62 -2.63 2.40
C ARG A 67 -4.21 -3.17 2.68
N ARG A 68 -4.10 -4.28 3.42
CA ARG A 68 -2.80 -4.94 3.68
C ARG A 68 -2.06 -5.33 2.39
N ALA A 69 -2.79 -5.87 1.40
CA ALA A 69 -2.20 -6.20 0.10
C ALA A 69 -1.68 -4.96 -0.65
N ARG A 70 -2.40 -3.84 -0.52
CA ARG A 70 -2.00 -2.55 -1.08
C ARG A 70 -0.77 -1.97 -0.36
N ASP A 71 -0.72 -2.07 0.97
CA ASP A 71 0.41 -1.55 1.75
C ASP A 71 1.70 -2.30 1.41
N ARG A 72 1.68 -3.64 1.41
CA ARG A 72 2.80 -4.47 0.93
C ARG A 72 3.21 -4.18 -0.52
N ALA A 73 2.25 -3.82 -1.38
CA ALA A 73 2.55 -3.43 -2.75
C ALA A 73 3.28 -2.08 -2.83
N LEU A 74 2.97 -1.14 -1.93
CA LEU A 74 3.68 0.13 -1.82
C LEU A 74 5.07 -0.04 -1.21
N ASP A 75 5.24 -0.96 -0.26
CA ASP A 75 6.54 -1.29 0.31
C ASP A 75 7.47 -1.90 -0.75
N ALA A 76 6.94 -2.84 -1.55
CA ALA A 76 7.67 -3.37 -2.71
C ALA A 76 8.10 -2.24 -3.66
N LEU A 77 7.20 -1.31 -3.99
CA LEU A 77 7.52 -0.15 -4.83
C LEU A 77 8.63 0.72 -4.21
N GLN A 78 8.63 0.92 -2.89
CA GLN A 78 9.69 1.66 -2.19
C GLN A 78 11.03 0.93 -2.27
N MET A 79 11.07 -0.39 -2.07
CA MET A 79 12.29 -1.19 -2.20
C MET A 79 12.84 -1.13 -3.64
N MET A 80 11.98 -1.21 -4.66
CA MET A 80 12.40 -1.03 -6.05
C MET A 80 13.11 0.31 -6.28
N ARG A 81 12.65 1.40 -5.62
CA ARG A 81 13.26 2.73 -5.75
C ARG A 81 14.55 2.88 -4.98
N ARG A 82 14.58 2.41 -3.72
CA ARG A 82 15.71 2.62 -2.81
C ARG A 82 16.87 1.68 -3.10
N GLU A 83 16.56 0.44 -3.44
CA GLU A 83 17.54 -0.66 -3.55
C GLU A 83 17.73 -1.10 -5.01
N GLY A 84 16.96 -0.56 -5.97
CA GLY A 84 17.03 -0.98 -7.38
C GLY A 84 16.54 -2.41 -7.62
N LEU A 85 15.77 -2.99 -6.69
CA LEU A 85 15.28 -4.36 -6.83
C LEU A 85 14.33 -4.52 -8.02
N SER A 86 14.38 -5.69 -8.68
CA SER A 86 13.38 -6.07 -9.66
C SER A 86 12.00 -6.25 -8.99
N LEU A 87 10.93 -6.07 -9.77
CA LEU A 87 9.55 -6.23 -9.29
C LEU A 87 9.34 -7.56 -8.54
N THR A 88 9.91 -8.65 -9.05
CA THR A 88 9.79 -9.99 -8.46
C THR A 88 10.49 -10.07 -7.10
N ARG A 89 11.72 -9.58 -7.00
CA ARG A 89 12.50 -9.59 -5.75
C ARG A 89 11.86 -8.70 -4.70
N ALA A 90 11.46 -7.49 -5.09
CA ALA A 90 10.78 -6.55 -4.20
C ALA A 90 9.44 -7.10 -3.71
N ALA A 91 8.62 -7.69 -4.60
CA ALA A 91 7.36 -8.32 -4.21
C ALA A 91 7.57 -9.45 -3.21
N LYS A 92 8.55 -10.34 -3.45
CA LYS A 92 8.88 -11.43 -2.54
C LYS A 92 9.31 -10.90 -1.17
N ARG A 93 10.20 -9.90 -1.14
CA ARG A 93 10.71 -9.31 0.10
C ARG A 93 9.60 -8.62 0.91
N ALA A 94 8.65 -7.98 0.23
CA ALA A 94 7.49 -7.36 0.85
C ALA A 94 6.33 -8.35 1.12
N GLY A 95 6.52 -9.67 0.98
CA GLY A 95 5.47 -10.65 1.28
C GLY A 95 4.23 -10.55 0.37
N THR A 96 4.43 -10.18 -0.89
CA THR A 96 3.35 -10.00 -1.88
C THR A 96 3.69 -10.61 -3.24
N THR A 97 2.83 -10.41 -4.24
CA THR A 97 3.03 -10.93 -5.60
C THR A 97 3.26 -9.81 -6.60
N PRO A 98 4.03 -10.03 -7.68
CA PRO A 98 4.17 -9.05 -8.76
C PRO A 98 2.83 -8.56 -9.32
N ASN A 99 1.83 -9.47 -9.39
CA ASN A 99 0.47 -9.14 -9.82
C ASN A 99 -0.22 -8.15 -8.86
N ALA A 100 -0.08 -8.34 -7.55
CA ALA A 100 -0.62 -7.42 -6.56
C ALA A 100 0.08 -6.05 -6.63
N VAL A 101 1.41 -6.03 -6.81
CA VAL A 101 2.14 -4.77 -7.00
C VAL A 101 1.66 -4.04 -8.26
N ARG A 102 1.52 -4.73 -9.40
CA ARG A 102 0.98 -4.09 -10.62
C ARG A 102 -0.45 -3.60 -10.44
N ARG A 103 -1.29 -4.34 -9.71
CA ARG A 103 -2.68 -3.94 -9.44
C ARG A 103 -2.77 -2.67 -8.59
N HIS A 104 -1.99 -2.60 -7.52
CA HIS A 104 -2.10 -1.51 -6.55
C HIS A 104 -1.19 -0.33 -6.87
N ALA A 105 -0.03 -0.57 -7.47
CA ALA A 105 1.02 0.40 -7.74
C ALA A 105 1.40 0.54 -9.23
N GLY A 106 0.65 -0.07 -10.15
CA GLY A 106 0.99 -0.07 -11.58
C GLY A 106 1.20 1.31 -12.21
N ARG A 107 0.49 2.35 -11.73
CA ARG A 107 0.69 3.74 -12.20
C ARG A 107 2.09 4.29 -11.90
N ALA A 108 2.74 3.77 -10.87
CA ALA A 108 4.08 4.10 -10.44
C ALA A 108 5.16 3.18 -11.04
N LEU A 109 4.77 2.24 -11.91
CA LEU A 109 5.67 1.37 -12.64
C LEU A 109 5.76 1.81 -14.11
N GLU A 110 6.88 1.51 -14.73
CA GLU A 110 7.11 1.62 -16.17
C GLU A 110 7.67 0.29 -16.69
N GLN A 111 7.24 -0.12 -17.87
CA GLN A 111 7.74 -1.34 -18.50
C GLN A 111 9.08 -1.03 -19.16
N THR A 112 10.06 -1.92 -18.97
CA THR A 112 11.37 -1.80 -19.62
C THR A 112 11.33 -2.42 -21.01
N GLY A 113 12.25 -2.04 -21.90
CA GLY A 113 12.36 -2.64 -23.25
C GLY A 113 12.56 -4.17 -23.24
N SER A 114 13.10 -4.72 -22.16
CA SER A 114 13.24 -6.16 -21.92
C SER A 114 11.97 -6.85 -21.40
N GLY A 115 10.83 -6.15 -21.32
CA GLY A 115 9.56 -6.69 -20.81
C GLY A 115 9.42 -6.72 -19.29
N GLY A 116 10.45 -6.29 -18.55
CA GLY A 116 10.45 -6.13 -17.10
C GLY A 116 9.74 -4.86 -16.61
N TYR A 117 9.83 -4.58 -15.32
CA TYR A 117 9.25 -3.37 -14.72
C TYR A 117 10.30 -2.63 -13.88
N ARG A 118 10.32 -1.30 -14.03
CA ARG A 118 11.04 -0.37 -13.17
C ARG A 118 10.05 0.51 -12.41
N ALA A 119 10.42 0.95 -11.21
CA ALA A 119 9.65 1.94 -10.47
C ALA A 119 10.01 3.34 -10.94
N LYS A 120 9.00 4.17 -11.25
CA LYS A 120 9.20 5.59 -11.52
C LYS A 120 9.81 6.26 -10.30
N SER A 121 10.71 7.22 -10.48
CA SER A 121 11.31 8.00 -9.38
C SER A 121 10.26 8.75 -8.54
N TYR A 122 9.12 9.07 -9.14
CA TYR A 122 8.02 9.80 -8.53
C TYR A 122 6.66 9.23 -8.93
N ASP A 123 5.68 9.30 -8.02
CA ASP A 123 4.28 9.02 -8.32
C ASP A 123 3.33 9.91 -7.52
N ARG A 124 2.08 10.02 -8.02
CA ARG A 124 0.97 10.74 -7.38
C ARG A 124 -0.04 9.80 -6.70
N MET A 125 0.42 8.67 -6.16
CA MET A 125 -0.46 7.76 -5.45
C MET A 125 -0.77 8.30 -4.06
N VAL A 126 -2.04 8.20 -3.67
CA VAL A 126 -2.49 8.57 -2.32
C VAL A 126 -1.96 7.57 -1.30
N ARG A 127 -1.50 8.02 -0.14
CA ARG A 127 -0.98 7.20 0.97
C ARG A 127 -1.52 7.78 2.27
N GLU A 128 -1.96 6.92 3.18
CA GLU A 128 -2.32 7.34 4.53
C GLU A 128 -1.05 7.22 5.39
N MET A 129 -0.48 8.36 5.77
CA MET A 129 0.78 8.43 6.52
C MET A 129 0.52 8.88 7.96
N ARG A 130 1.11 8.19 8.94
CA ARG A 130 1.18 8.73 10.31
C ARG A 130 2.01 10.00 10.30
N PHE A 131 1.55 11.02 11.01
CA PHE A 131 2.22 12.30 11.13
C PHE A 131 2.08 12.82 12.55
N LEU A 132 3.19 13.22 13.15
CA LEU A 132 3.22 13.74 14.51
C LEU A 132 2.82 15.22 14.55
N THR A 133 1.88 15.56 15.42
CA THR A 133 1.44 16.93 15.72
C THR A 133 1.63 17.23 17.20
N ARG A 134 1.39 18.49 17.60
CA ARG A 134 1.55 18.89 19.01
C ARG A 134 0.49 18.22 19.90
N GLU A 135 -0.60 17.80 19.28
CA GLU A 135 -1.75 17.14 19.88
C GLU A 135 -1.68 15.61 19.77
N GLY A 136 -0.57 15.04 19.25
CA GLY A 136 -0.40 13.60 19.05
C GLY A 136 -0.33 13.17 17.58
N VAL A 137 -0.44 11.87 17.32
CA VAL A 137 -0.31 11.30 15.97
C VAL A 137 -1.63 11.34 15.21
N ILE A 138 -1.60 11.93 14.01
CA ILE A 138 -2.72 11.93 13.07
C ILE A 138 -2.40 11.14 11.81
N VAL A 139 -3.42 10.77 11.04
CA VAL A 139 -3.27 10.15 9.72
C VAL A 139 -3.50 11.18 8.61
N LEU A 140 -2.46 11.47 7.83
CA LEU A 140 -2.51 12.40 6.71
C LEU A 140 -2.65 11.68 5.36
N PRO A 141 -3.61 12.07 4.50
CA PRO A 141 -3.71 11.58 3.12
C PRO A 141 -2.70 12.31 2.22
N VAL A 142 -1.53 11.73 2.05
CA VAL A 142 -0.45 12.29 1.22
C VAL A 142 -0.61 11.84 -0.22
N ARG A 143 -0.55 12.76 -1.18
CA ARG A 143 -0.88 12.50 -2.58
C ARG A 143 0.32 12.20 -3.47
N ASP A 144 1.52 12.14 -2.90
CA ASP A 144 2.73 11.97 -3.67
C ASP A 144 3.85 11.25 -2.92
N SER A 145 4.75 10.60 -3.66
CA SER A 145 5.81 9.79 -3.08
C SER A 145 6.93 10.59 -2.41
N ARG A 146 7.16 11.86 -2.79
CA ARG A 146 8.23 12.68 -2.18
C ARG A 146 7.83 13.11 -0.78
N SER A 147 6.62 13.63 -0.62
CA SER A 147 6.06 14.00 0.68
C SER A 147 5.97 12.78 1.59
N ALA A 148 5.52 11.63 1.07
CA ALA A 148 5.44 10.39 1.84
C ALA A 148 6.83 9.93 2.35
N SER A 149 7.85 9.94 1.48
CA SER A 149 9.23 9.62 1.89
C SER A 149 9.76 10.59 2.94
N LYS A 150 9.46 11.89 2.81
CA LYS A 150 9.89 12.90 3.79
C LYS A 150 9.29 12.65 5.17
N ILE A 151 8.00 12.30 5.22
CA ILE A 151 7.31 11.92 6.47
C ILE A 151 7.90 10.63 7.04
N ALA A 152 8.08 9.58 6.23
CA ALA A 152 8.66 8.32 6.70
C ALA A 152 10.07 8.51 7.29
N HIS A 153 10.90 9.30 6.61
CA HIS A 153 12.24 9.66 7.07
C HIS A 153 12.25 10.50 8.35
N TYR A 154 11.21 11.32 8.56
CA TYR A 154 11.02 12.09 9.78
C TYR A 154 10.59 11.18 10.93
N MET A 155 9.56 10.35 10.72
CA MET A 155 9.09 9.41 11.74
C MET A 155 10.19 8.44 12.18
N GLY A 156 11.03 7.96 11.25
CA GLY A 156 12.19 7.14 11.61
C GLY A 156 13.31 7.91 12.35
N ALA A 157 13.37 9.23 12.24
CA ALA A 157 14.28 10.05 13.05
C ALA A 157 13.73 10.29 14.46
N VAL A 158 12.42 10.52 14.58
CA VAL A 158 11.71 10.58 15.87
C VAL A 158 11.87 9.26 16.63
N ASP A 159 11.58 8.14 15.98
CA ASP A 159 11.75 6.79 16.54
C ASP A 159 13.17 6.55 17.05
N HIS A 160 14.17 6.92 16.25
CA HIS A 160 15.57 6.80 16.64
C HIS A 160 15.87 7.61 17.91
N TYR A 161 15.48 8.89 17.93
CA TYR A 161 15.67 9.75 19.09
C TYR A 161 14.98 9.19 20.34
N LEU A 162 13.70 8.83 20.25
CA LEU A 162 12.95 8.29 21.38
C LEU A 162 13.54 6.99 21.94
N ARG A 163 14.28 6.23 21.13
CA ARG A 163 14.94 4.98 21.54
C ARG A 163 16.32 5.18 22.15
N THR A 164 17.09 6.14 21.63
CA THR A 164 18.53 6.26 21.94
C THR A 164 18.91 7.56 22.61
N GLY A 165 18.01 8.54 22.66
CA GLY A 165 18.29 9.93 23.03
C GLY A 165 19.09 10.72 21.98
N ASP A 166 19.44 10.11 20.82
CA ASP A 166 20.27 10.76 19.79
C ASP A 166 19.42 11.59 18.82
N ASP A 167 19.55 12.92 18.91
CA ASP A 167 18.81 13.88 18.09
C ASP A 167 19.44 14.13 16.70
N ALA A 168 20.61 13.57 16.39
CA ALA A 168 21.38 13.92 15.19
C ALA A 168 20.54 13.79 13.90
N ARG A 169 19.68 12.76 13.83
CA ARG A 169 18.79 12.51 12.67
C ARG A 169 17.62 13.49 12.59
N LEU A 170 17.21 14.10 13.70
CA LEU A 170 16.13 15.09 13.77
C LEU A 170 16.58 16.47 13.28
N ARG A 171 17.87 16.83 13.46
CA ARG A 171 18.40 18.14 13.10
C ARG A 171 18.11 18.55 11.66
N ARG A 172 18.14 17.59 10.72
CA ARG A 172 17.85 17.85 9.30
C ARG A 172 16.40 18.24 9.01
N PHE A 173 15.48 18.08 9.97
CA PHE A 173 14.06 18.42 9.85
C PHE A 173 13.69 19.77 10.49
N ARG A 174 14.63 20.43 11.19
CA ARG A 174 14.40 21.75 11.77
C ARG A 174 13.93 22.76 10.71
N GLY A 175 12.83 23.45 11.00
CA GLY A 175 12.19 24.41 10.09
C GLY A 175 11.57 23.80 8.82
N LYS A 176 11.53 22.47 8.69
CA LYS A 176 10.97 21.78 7.52
C LYS A 176 9.59 21.23 7.82
N GLY A 177 8.85 20.96 6.75
CA GLY A 177 7.55 20.33 6.82
C GLY A 177 7.13 19.75 5.48
N VAL A 178 5.85 19.42 5.38
CA VAL A 178 5.20 18.94 4.15
C VAL A 178 3.93 19.71 3.87
N TRP A 179 3.60 19.87 2.60
CA TRP A 179 2.33 20.43 2.17
C TRP A 179 1.34 19.30 1.95
N VAL A 180 0.21 19.33 2.66
CA VAL A 180 -0.89 18.36 2.50
C VAL A 180 -2.19 19.15 2.41
N ASP A 181 -2.95 18.93 1.32
CA ASP A 181 -4.21 19.63 1.04
C ASP A 181 -4.10 21.17 1.23
N LYS A 182 -3.07 21.77 0.61
CA LYS A 182 -2.75 23.22 0.65
C LYS A 182 -2.42 23.78 2.05
N ARG A 183 -2.21 22.92 3.05
CA ARG A 183 -1.77 23.33 4.39
C ARG A 183 -0.35 22.86 4.65
N PHE A 184 0.50 23.78 5.08
CA PHE A 184 1.85 23.43 5.56
C PHE A 184 1.76 22.75 6.93
N ARG A 185 2.44 21.62 7.06
CA ARG A 185 2.54 20.82 8.28
C ARG A 185 4.01 20.76 8.70
N PRO A 186 4.43 21.52 9.72
CA PRO A 186 5.82 21.52 10.19
C PRO A 186 6.13 20.19 10.89
N PHE A 187 7.37 19.74 10.77
CA PHE A 187 7.88 18.62 11.57
C PHE A 187 8.25 19.10 12.97
N ILE A 188 7.90 18.32 13.99
CA ILE A 188 8.26 18.59 15.38
C ILE A 188 9.68 18.10 15.63
N THR A 189 10.56 19.00 16.04
CA THR A 189 11.96 18.72 16.40
C THR A 189 12.34 19.27 17.77
N ASP A 190 11.35 19.73 18.53
CA ASP A 190 11.48 20.15 19.92
C ASP A 190 11.53 18.87 20.77
N LEU A 191 12.67 18.64 21.43
CA LEU A 191 12.96 17.40 22.13
C LEU A 191 12.07 17.22 23.36
N ASP A 192 11.86 18.29 24.14
CA ASP A 192 11.00 18.27 25.32
C ASP A 192 9.54 17.96 24.95
N LEU A 193 9.08 18.47 23.81
CA LEU A 193 7.77 18.13 23.27
C LEU A 193 7.69 16.67 22.81
N LEU A 194 8.74 16.15 22.16
CA LEU A 194 8.77 14.74 21.74
C LEU A 194 8.72 13.81 22.96
N ASP A 195 9.49 14.10 24.00
CA ASP A 195 9.54 13.31 25.23
C ASP A 195 8.20 13.35 25.97
N ARG A 196 7.57 14.52 26.04
CA ARG A 196 6.22 14.67 26.62
C ARG A 196 5.18 13.83 25.86
N LEU A 197 5.19 13.87 24.53
CA LEU A 197 4.25 13.12 23.70
C LEU A 197 4.49 11.60 23.81
N ALA A 198 5.74 11.18 23.93
CA ALA A 198 6.09 9.77 24.17
C ALA A 198 5.59 9.30 25.56
N ASN A 199 5.86 10.09 26.61
CA ASN A 199 5.41 9.80 27.97
C ASN A 199 3.88 9.77 28.12
N ALA A 200 3.17 10.57 27.33
CA ALA A 200 1.70 10.58 27.28
C ALA A 200 1.10 9.40 26.50
N GLY A 201 1.93 8.55 25.87
CA GLY A 201 1.46 7.45 25.01
C GLY A 201 0.93 7.90 23.64
N GLU A 202 0.97 9.20 23.35
CA GLU A 202 0.54 9.80 22.07
C GLU A 202 1.48 9.43 20.91
N VAL A 203 2.67 8.94 21.23
CA VAL A 203 3.63 8.32 20.31
C VAL A 203 3.96 6.92 20.81
N SER A 204 3.12 5.94 20.47
CA SER A 204 3.45 4.54 20.77
C SER A 204 4.60 4.04 19.88
N PHE A 205 5.67 3.61 20.55
CA PHE A 205 6.85 2.98 19.96
C PHE A 205 6.48 1.71 19.17
N GLU A 206 5.54 0.91 19.69
CA GLU A 206 5.09 -0.34 19.07
C GLU A 206 4.15 -0.10 17.88
N GLU A 207 3.31 0.93 17.92
CA GLU A 207 2.39 1.21 16.83
C GLU A 207 3.06 1.81 15.57
N LEU A 208 4.27 2.36 15.70
CA LEU A 208 5.09 2.74 14.56
C LEU A 208 5.54 1.50 13.76
N TYR A 209 5.65 0.33 14.40
CA TYR A 209 5.99 -0.95 13.79
C TYR A 209 4.78 -1.84 13.46
N ALA A 210 3.63 -1.68 14.12
CA ALA A 210 2.47 -2.57 13.98
C ALA A 210 1.83 -2.63 12.56
N ARG A 211 2.32 -1.85 11.58
CA ARG A 211 1.93 -1.96 10.15
C ARG A 211 3.09 -2.26 9.20
N ALA A 212 4.31 -2.42 9.70
CA ALA A 212 5.50 -2.76 8.92
C ALA A 212 5.84 -4.27 8.95
N ALA A 213 5.04 -5.08 9.65
CA ALA A 213 5.14 -6.55 9.71
C ALA A 213 4.00 -7.23 8.93
#